data_AF-X0U897-F1
#
_entry.id   AF-X0U897-F1
#
_cell.length_a   1.000
_cell.length_b   1.000
_cell.length_c   1.000
_cell.angle_alpha   90.00
_cell.angle_beta   90.00
_cell.angle_gamma   90.00
#
_symmetry.space_group_name_H-M   'P 1'
#
loop_
_entity.id
_entity.type
_entity.pdbx_description
1 polymer ?
#
loop_
_entity_poly.entity_id
_entity_poly.type
_entity_poly.pdbx_seq_one_letter_code
_entity_poly.pdbx_strand_id
1 'polypeptide(L)'
;VSAIKEQAEQFIHTCFHVAMYEPYVELARRMNEITPGDFPKKTFFVNSGAEAVENGVKIARYATKRAAIIAFQNAFHGRTYMAMTLTSQIQPYKWGFGPFCPEVYRMPFANCYRCPFGLKYPACEIYCADYLEEFFINTVAADAVAALIVEPVQGEGGFIVPPPEYFKRIKAICENHGILFIMDEIQSGMGRTGKLFACEHFDVTPDIILTGKSIGAGLPLAAITGTAEIMDTPHVGGLGGTYGGNPLSCRAGLAVLDLLDDDMLEMAVQ
;
A
#
# COMPACT_ATOMS: atom_id res chain seq x y z
N VAL A 1 -18.90 -17.18 1.24
CA VAL A 1 -19.07 -18.24 2.28
C VAL A 1 -18.85 -19.64 1.70
N SER A 2 -19.52 -20.03 0.61
CA SER A 2 -19.36 -21.37 0.00
C SER A 2 -17.90 -21.71 -0.31
N ALA A 3 -17.16 -20.80 -0.97
CA ALA A 3 -15.74 -20.97 -1.27
C ALA A 3 -14.84 -21.26 -0.04
N ILE A 4 -15.21 -20.73 1.14
CA ILE A 4 -14.49 -20.98 2.39
C ILE A 4 -14.78 -22.39 2.90
N LYS A 5 -16.05 -22.83 2.85
CA LYS A 5 -16.47 -24.17 3.27
C LYS A 5 -15.81 -25.25 2.42
N GLU A 6 -15.87 -25.10 1.10
CA GLU A 6 -15.27 -26.04 0.14
C GLU A 6 -13.76 -26.21 0.34
N GLN A 7 -13.06 -25.12 0.68
CA GLN A 7 -11.64 -25.20 1.00
C GLN A 7 -11.38 -25.86 2.36
N ALA A 8 -12.20 -25.56 3.36
CA ALA A 8 -12.06 -26.14 4.70
C ALA A 8 -12.26 -27.66 4.72
N GLU A 9 -13.09 -28.19 3.80
CA GLU A 9 -13.28 -29.63 3.61
C GLU A 9 -12.04 -30.34 3.05
N GLN A 10 -11.11 -29.62 2.42
CA GLN A 10 -9.85 -30.15 1.91
C GLN A 10 -8.74 -30.02 2.95
N PHE A 11 -8.38 -28.79 3.30
CA PHE A 11 -7.39 -28.47 4.33
C PHE A 11 -7.48 -27.00 4.74
N ILE A 12 -7.15 -26.74 6.00
CA ILE A 12 -7.22 -25.39 6.59
C ILE A 12 -5.90 -24.63 6.41
N HIS A 13 -4.76 -25.31 6.53
CA HIS A 13 -3.45 -24.66 6.48
C HIS A 13 -2.29 -25.66 6.33
N THR A 14 -1.32 -25.33 5.49
CA THR A 14 -0.08 -26.12 5.30
C THR A 14 1.19 -25.27 5.30
N CYS A 15 1.09 -23.95 5.51
CA CYS A 15 2.13 -22.94 5.26
C CYS A 15 2.63 -22.95 3.80
N PHE A 16 2.35 -21.88 3.05
CA PHE A 16 2.68 -21.84 1.61
C PHE A 16 4.19 -22.03 1.34
N HIS A 17 5.02 -21.52 2.24
CA HIS A 17 6.48 -21.64 2.16
C HIS A 17 7.01 -23.08 2.40
N VAL A 18 6.16 -23.99 2.88
CA VAL A 18 6.50 -25.40 3.13
C VAL A 18 5.84 -26.30 2.10
N ALA A 19 4.52 -26.15 1.91
CA ALA A 19 3.75 -26.89 0.93
C ALA A 19 2.82 -25.92 0.18
N MET A 20 3.12 -25.72 -1.10
CA MET A 20 2.38 -24.82 -1.98
C MET A 20 0.97 -25.34 -2.26
N TYR A 21 0.04 -24.41 -2.52
CA TYR A 21 -1.34 -24.71 -2.87
C TYR A 21 -1.87 -23.74 -3.94
N GLU A 22 -2.71 -24.27 -4.83
CA GLU A 22 -3.27 -23.57 -6.00
C GLU A 22 -3.99 -22.25 -5.67
N PRO A 23 -4.81 -22.12 -4.61
CA PRO A 23 -5.50 -20.87 -4.30
C PRO A 23 -4.57 -19.66 -4.10
N TYR A 24 -3.36 -19.88 -3.57
CA TYR A 24 -2.38 -18.81 -3.39
C TYR A 24 -1.87 -18.33 -4.75
N VAL A 25 -1.47 -19.27 -5.60
CA VAL A 25 -0.90 -18.97 -6.92
C VAL A 25 -1.94 -18.30 -7.81
N GLU A 26 -3.17 -18.80 -7.79
CA GLU A 26 -4.26 -18.25 -8.57
C GLU A 26 -4.65 -16.84 -8.11
N LEU A 27 -4.73 -16.61 -6.79
CA LEU A 27 -4.97 -15.26 -6.29
C LEU A 27 -3.81 -14.32 -6.63
N ALA A 28 -2.55 -14.76 -6.52
CA ALA A 28 -1.39 -13.97 -6.92
C ALA A 28 -1.46 -13.58 -8.40
N ARG A 29 -1.81 -14.54 -9.29
CA ARG A 29 -2.00 -14.29 -10.72
C ARG A 29 -3.05 -13.21 -10.96
N ARG A 30 -4.24 -13.35 -10.37
CA ARG A 30 -5.31 -12.35 -10.53
C ARG A 30 -4.94 -10.99 -9.96
N MET A 31 -4.26 -10.93 -8.81
CA MET A 31 -3.75 -9.67 -8.25
C MET A 31 -2.75 -8.98 -9.20
N ASN A 32 -1.86 -9.75 -9.82
CA ASN A 32 -0.95 -9.22 -10.85
C ASN A 32 -1.71 -8.70 -12.08
N GLU A 33 -2.85 -9.28 -12.44
CA GLU A 33 -3.63 -8.83 -13.60
C GLU A 33 -4.41 -7.56 -13.33
N ILE A 34 -5.04 -7.45 -12.16
CA ILE A 34 -5.96 -6.34 -11.86
C ILE A 34 -5.27 -5.08 -11.36
N THR A 35 -4.08 -5.20 -10.75
CA THR A 35 -3.36 -4.02 -10.24
C THR A 35 -2.88 -3.14 -11.40
N PRO A 36 -2.85 -1.79 -11.27
CA PRO A 36 -2.50 -0.92 -12.40
C PRO A 36 -1.13 -1.20 -13.02
N GLY A 37 -0.98 -0.86 -14.31
CA GLY A 37 0.27 -0.99 -15.08
C GLY A 37 0.35 -2.26 -15.95
N ASP A 38 0.92 -2.14 -17.15
CA ASP A 38 1.13 -3.25 -18.10
C ASP A 38 2.58 -3.75 -18.09
N PHE A 39 3.06 -4.14 -16.91
CA PHE A 39 4.39 -4.71 -16.73
C PHE A 39 4.29 -5.98 -15.88
N PRO A 40 5.30 -6.87 -15.95
CA PRO A 40 5.34 -8.07 -15.12
C PRO A 40 5.30 -7.69 -13.63
N LYS A 41 4.34 -8.26 -12.91
CA LYS A 41 4.15 -8.05 -11.46
C LYS A 41 4.21 -9.37 -10.71
N LYS A 42 4.50 -9.27 -9.42
CA LYS A 42 4.44 -10.39 -8.48
C LYS A 42 3.73 -9.96 -7.21
N THR A 43 3.04 -10.92 -6.59
CA THR A 43 2.29 -10.72 -5.35
C THR A 43 2.82 -11.61 -4.25
N PHE A 44 2.97 -11.04 -3.06
CA PHE A 44 3.25 -11.75 -1.81
C PHE A 44 2.11 -11.50 -0.82
N PHE A 45 1.60 -12.56 -0.18
CA PHE A 45 0.49 -12.47 0.78
C PHE A 45 0.95 -12.56 2.24
N VAL A 46 0.29 -11.76 3.07
CA VAL A 46 0.40 -11.69 4.53
C VAL A 46 -1.00 -11.62 5.14
N ASN A 47 -1.11 -11.47 6.46
CA ASN A 47 -2.41 -11.60 7.15
C ASN A 47 -3.10 -10.24 7.35
N SER A 48 -2.32 -9.19 7.55
CA SER A 48 -2.81 -7.87 7.92
C SER A 48 -2.21 -6.76 7.06
N GLY A 49 -2.94 -5.64 6.96
CA GLY A 49 -2.43 -4.45 6.29
C GLY A 49 -1.11 -3.93 6.88
N ALA A 50 -0.95 -4.03 8.20
CA ALA A 50 0.29 -3.65 8.86
C ALA A 50 1.48 -4.52 8.40
N GLU A 51 1.31 -5.84 8.29
CA GLU A 51 2.34 -6.72 7.72
C GLU A 51 2.62 -6.41 6.24
N ALA A 52 1.61 -5.98 5.47
CA ALA A 52 1.81 -5.59 4.09
C ALA A 52 2.67 -4.32 4.00
N VAL A 53 2.40 -3.34 4.85
CA VAL A 53 3.23 -2.13 5.01
C VAL A 53 4.67 -2.49 5.40
N GLU A 54 4.86 -3.36 6.41
CA GLU A 54 6.22 -3.74 6.83
C GLU A 54 6.99 -4.45 5.72
N ASN A 55 6.34 -5.35 4.97
CA ASN A 55 7.00 -6.06 3.87
C ASN A 55 7.22 -5.17 2.65
N GLY A 56 6.32 -4.21 2.35
CA GLY A 56 6.55 -3.18 1.34
C GLY A 56 7.81 -2.36 1.64
N VAL A 57 7.99 -1.95 2.91
CA VAL A 57 9.22 -1.27 3.38
C VAL A 57 10.44 -2.17 3.25
N LYS A 58 10.35 -3.44 3.67
CA LYS A 58 11.47 -4.39 3.55
C LYS A 58 11.91 -4.57 2.09
N ILE A 59 10.97 -4.78 1.19
CA ILE A 59 11.20 -4.95 -0.25
C ILE A 59 11.86 -3.68 -0.80
N ALA A 60 11.31 -2.51 -0.49
CA ALA A 60 11.86 -1.26 -1.00
C ALA A 60 13.30 -0.99 -0.52
N ARG A 61 13.56 -1.19 0.77
CA ARG A 61 14.92 -1.07 1.34
C ARG A 61 15.88 -2.09 0.72
N TYR A 62 15.42 -3.32 0.50
CA TYR A 62 16.26 -4.37 -0.08
C TYR A 62 16.58 -4.10 -1.54
N ALA A 63 15.62 -3.63 -2.34
CA ALA A 63 15.81 -3.32 -3.75
C ALA A 63 16.74 -2.12 -3.96
N THR A 64 16.49 -1.02 -3.23
CA THR A 64 17.24 0.24 -3.42
C THR A 64 18.56 0.29 -2.65
N LYS A 65 18.75 -0.56 -1.64
CA LYS A 65 19.84 -0.49 -0.65
C LYS A 65 19.88 0.81 0.14
N ARG A 66 18.73 1.49 0.24
CA ARG A 66 18.53 2.74 0.97
C ARG A 66 17.69 2.50 2.22
N ALA A 67 17.79 3.38 3.21
CA ALA A 67 17.15 3.16 4.52
C ALA A 67 15.93 4.04 4.76
N ALA A 68 15.94 5.29 4.26
CA ALA A 68 14.91 6.26 4.58
C ALA A 68 13.57 5.95 3.90
N ILE A 69 12.49 6.11 4.66
CA ILE A 69 11.11 6.04 4.17
C ILE A 69 10.44 7.38 4.41
N ILE A 70 9.81 7.94 3.39
CA ILE A 70 8.98 9.13 3.53
C ILE A 70 7.53 8.69 3.69
N ALA A 71 6.87 9.17 4.74
CA ALA A 71 5.43 9.03 4.97
C ALA A 71 4.82 10.42 5.17
N PHE A 72 3.50 10.50 5.32
CA PHE A 72 2.80 11.77 5.33
C PHE A 72 2.22 12.14 6.70
N GLN A 73 2.03 13.45 6.92
CA GLN A 73 1.15 13.94 7.97
C GLN A 73 -0.26 13.40 7.76
N ASN A 74 -0.98 13.14 8.85
CA ASN A 74 -2.32 12.52 8.89
C ASN A 74 -2.41 11.06 8.44
N ALA A 75 -1.31 10.45 7.98
CA ALA A 75 -1.32 9.08 7.48
C ALA A 75 -1.64 8.04 8.57
N PHE A 76 -2.22 6.91 8.15
CA PHE A 76 -2.40 5.72 8.95
C PHE A 76 -1.97 4.48 8.17
N HIS A 77 -0.95 3.79 8.66
CA HIS A 77 -0.38 2.60 8.01
C HIS A 77 -0.43 1.35 8.91
N GLY A 78 -1.06 1.44 10.09
CA GLY A 78 -1.29 0.32 10.99
C GLY A 78 -0.59 0.44 12.35
N ARG A 79 -0.52 -0.69 13.07
CA ARG A 79 -0.22 -0.74 14.52
C ARG A 79 0.93 -1.67 14.93
N THR A 80 1.65 -2.26 13.99
CA THR A 80 2.95 -2.90 14.27
C THR A 80 4.03 -1.82 14.36
N TYR A 81 5.26 -2.13 14.83
CA TYR A 81 6.26 -1.08 15.10
C TYR A 81 6.61 -0.23 13.87
N MET A 82 6.84 -0.84 12.70
CA MET A 82 7.14 -0.06 11.49
C MET A 82 5.90 0.72 11.01
N ALA A 83 4.73 0.08 11.01
CA ALA A 83 3.46 0.70 10.64
C ALA A 83 3.05 1.89 11.56
N MET A 84 3.26 1.77 12.87
CA MET A 84 3.06 2.86 13.84
C MET A 84 4.07 3.99 13.61
N THR A 85 5.30 3.64 13.25
CA THR A 85 6.34 4.64 12.94
C THR A 85 5.89 5.51 11.77
N LEU A 86 5.33 4.90 10.72
CA LEU A 86 4.80 5.58 9.52
C LEU A 86 3.51 6.35 9.81
N THR A 87 2.62 5.80 10.65
CA THR A 87 1.38 6.46 11.12
C THR A 87 1.69 7.81 11.79
N SER A 88 0.88 8.84 11.47
CA SER A 88 1.11 10.21 11.91
C SER A 88 0.53 10.51 13.30
N GLN A 89 -0.73 10.17 13.56
CA GLN A 89 -1.45 10.61 14.77
C GLN A 89 -0.85 9.96 16.04
N ILE A 90 -0.58 10.78 17.05
CA ILE A 90 0.05 10.34 18.31
C ILE A 90 -0.95 9.59 19.20
N GLN A 91 -2.11 10.18 19.46
CA GLN A 91 -3.20 9.52 20.17
C GLN A 91 -4.32 9.16 19.17
N PRO A 92 -4.92 7.96 19.25
CA PRO A 92 -4.65 6.90 20.22
C PRO A 92 -3.58 5.89 19.77
N TYR A 93 -2.83 6.14 18.70
CA TYR A 93 -2.08 5.08 18.00
C TYR A 93 -0.65 4.83 18.52
N LYS A 94 0.03 5.85 19.04
CA LYS A 94 1.49 5.83 19.27
C LYS A 94 1.90 6.18 20.70
N TRP A 95 1.07 6.94 21.43
CA TRP A 95 1.40 7.43 22.77
C TRP A 95 1.79 6.28 23.72
N GLY A 96 3.02 6.33 24.25
CA GLY A 96 3.55 5.33 25.19
C GLY A 96 4.21 4.09 24.58
N PHE A 97 4.25 3.95 23.25
CA PHE A 97 4.81 2.75 22.57
C PHE A 97 6.22 2.95 21.97
N GLY A 98 6.90 4.06 22.28
CA GLY A 98 8.25 4.34 21.78
C GLY A 98 9.36 3.51 22.47
N PRO A 99 10.59 3.48 21.91
CA PRO A 99 11.02 4.18 20.69
C PRO A 99 10.52 3.53 19.39
N PHE A 100 10.43 4.34 18.32
CA PHE A 100 9.96 3.92 17.00
C PHE A 100 11.12 3.58 16.04
N CYS A 101 10.80 2.99 14.88
CA CYS A 101 11.80 2.64 13.88
C CYS A 101 12.53 3.89 13.35
N PRO A 102 13.86 3.86 13.18
CA PRO A 102 14.61 4.98 12.63
C PRO A 102 14.41 5.11 11.11
N GLU A 103 14.96 6.16 10.52
CA GLU A 103 14.95 6.41 9.07
C GLU A 103 13.53 6.51 8.50
N VAL A 104 12.67 7.25 9.21
CA VAL A 104 11.32 7.61 8.77
C VAL A 104 11.12 9.11 8.89
N TYR A 105 10.80 9.73 7.77
CA TYR A 105 10.62 11.18 7.64
C TYR A 105 9.18 11.49 7.25
N ARG A 106 8.66 12.63 7.73
CA ARG A 106 7.24 12.96 7.59
C ARG A 106 7.04 14.26 6.81
N MET A 107 6.48 14.14 5.61
CA MET A 107 6.15 15.27 4.74
C MET A 107 4.71 15.75 4.98
N PRO A 108 4.40 17.05 4.86
CA PRO A 108 3.01 17.51 4.82
C PRO A 108 2.22 16.87 3.67
N PHE A 109 0.95 16.52 3.91
CA PHE A 109 0.05 16.00 2.87
C PHE A 109 -0.74 17.13 2.20
N ALA A 110 -1.18 16.89 0.96
CA ALA A 110 -2.05 17.81 0.23
C ALA A 110 -3.48 17.82 0.81
N ASN A 111 -3.71 18.68 1.79
CA ASN A 111 -5.03 18.95 2.34
C ASN A 111 -5.49 20.36 1.91
N CYS A 112 -6.30 20.48 0.86
CA CYS A 112 -6.75 21.79 0.38
C CYS A 112 -7.65 22.54 1.36
N TYR A 113 -8.35 21.85 2.26
CA TYR A 113 -9.18 22.48 3.31
C TYR A 113 -8.32 23.08 4.44
N ARG A 114 -7.20 22.43 4.76
CA ARG A 114 -6.23 22.87 5.79
C ARG A 114 -4.82 22.83 5.22
N CYS A 115 -4.57 23.67 4.22
CA CYS A 115 -3.30 23.66 3.50
C CYS A 115 -2.13 23.93 4.47
N PRO A 116 -1.15 23.02 4.57
CA PRO A 116 -0.02 23.19 5.50
C PRO A 116 0.86 24.40 5.13
N PHE A 117 0.77 24.89 3.90
CA PHE A 117 1.48 26.06 3.40
C PHE A 117 0.63 27.34 3.37
N GLY A 118 -0.63 27.27 3.81
CA GLY A 118 -1.55 28.43 3.76
C GLY A 118 -1.92 28.90 2.35
N LEU A 119 -1.69 28.06 1.33
CA LEU A 119 -1.97 28.36 -0.06
C LEU A 119 -3.35 27.82 -0.49
N LYS A 120 -3.87 28.29 -1.64
CA LYS A 120 -5.19 27.91 -2.16
C LYS A 120 -5.10 27.29 -3.55
N TYR A 121 -5.70 26.11 -3.72
CA TYR A 121 -5.85 25.44 -5.02
C TYR A 121 -6.93 26.14 -5.89
N PRO A 122 -6.74 26.28 -7.22
CA PRO A 122 -5.59 25.84 -8.02
C PRO A 122 -4.42 26.84 -8.10
N ALA A 123 -4.56 28.04 -7.53
CA ALA A 123 -3.55 29.11 -7.63
C ALA A 123 -2.19 28.78 -6.98
N CYS A 124 -2.14 27.78 -6.11
CA CYS A 124 -0.90 27.29 -5.50
C CYS A 124 -0.08 26.36 -6.39
N GLU A 125 -0.61 25.99 -7.58
CA GLU A 125 0.04 25.10 -8.55
C GLU A 125 0.60 23.85 -7.89
N ILE A 126 -0.17 23.26 -6.96
CA ILE A 126 0.21 22.08 -6.17
C ILE A 126 1.60 22.15 -5.52
N TYR A 127 2.07 23.32 -5.08
CA TYR A 127 3.36 23.50 -4.39
C TYR A 127 3.68 22.45 -3.31
N CYS A 128 2.66 21.92 -2.64
CA CYS A 128 2.81 20.82 -1.69
C CYS A 128 3.41 19.52 -2.26
N ALA A 129 3.32 19.29 -3.58
CA ALA A 129 4.01 18.22 -4.28
C ALA A 129 5.47 18.60 -4.57
N ASP A 130 5.70 19.80 -5.10
CA ASP A 130 7.04 20.32 -5.42
C ASP A 130 7.93 20.48 -4.18
N TYR A 131 7.32 20.71 -3.02
CA TYR A 131 8.02 20.78 -1.73
C TYR A 131 8.84 19.51 -1.43
N LEU A 132 8.56 18.37 -2.09
CA LEU A 132 9.40 17.17 -1.97
C LEU A 132 10.86 17.44 -2.36
N GLU A 133 11.12 18.29 -3.36
CA GLU A 133 12.49 18.70 -3.76
C GLU A 133 13.19 19.50 -2.64
N GLU A 134 12.47 20.43 -2.00
CA GLU A 134 12.98 21.18 -0.86
C GLU A 134 13.18 20.29 0.38
N PHE A 135 12.30 19.31 0.55
CA PHE A 135 12.38 18.31 1.60
C PHE A 135 13.67 17.48 1.49
N PHE A 136 14.11 17.22 0.25
CA PHE A 136 15.37 16.50 0.02
C PHE A 136 16.62 17.29 0.45
N ILE A 137 16.56 18.61 0.39
CA ILE A 137 17.67 19.48 0.78
C ILE A 137 17.71 19.64 2.30
N ASN A 138 16.54 19.84 2.92
CA ASN A 138 16.46 20.32 4.30
C ASN A 138 16.15 19.24 5.34
N THR A 139 15.73 18.04 4.92
CA THR A 139 15.26 16.99 5.85
C THR A 139 15.91 15.62 5.60
N VAL A 140 15.96 15.14 4.36
CA VAL A 140 16.55 13.83 4.03
C VAL A 140 17.08 13.81 2.60
N ALA A 141 18.36 13.51 2.40
CA ALA A 141 18.91 13.43 1.03
C ALA A 141 18.16 12.39 0.20
N ALA A 142 17.78 12.74 -1.04
CA ALA A 142 17.04 11.85 -1.94
C ALA A 142 17.74 10.48 -2.13
N ASP A 143 19.07 10.48 -2.21
CA ASP A 143 19.90 9.27 -2.37
C ASP A 143 19.82 8.31 -1.17
N ALA A 144 19.35 8.76 -0.01
CA ALA A 144 19.12 7.93 1.17
C ALA A 144 17.70 7.34 1.24
N VAL A 145 16.79 7.79 0.37
CA VAL A 145 15.36 7.41 0.40
C VAL A 145 15.10 6.18 -0.45
N ALA A 146 14.65 5.11 0.20
CA ALA A 146 14.23 3.88 -0.45
C ALA A 146 12.84 4.00 -1.07
N ALA A 147 11.91 4.57 -0.32
CA ALA A 147 10.54 4.72 -0.77
C ALA A 147 9.80 5.89 -0.14
N LEU A 148 8.79 6.35 -0.84
CA LEU A 148 7.72 7.18 -0.32
C LEU A 148 6.44 6.33 -0.29
N ILE A 149 5.78 6.26 0.87
CA ILE A 149 4.53 5.52 1.09
C ILE A 149 3.38 6.48 1.36
N VAL A 150 2.26 6.27 0.68
CA VAL A 150 1.10 7.17 0.75
C VAL A 150 -0.23 6.48 0.50
N GLU A 151 -1.28 6.89 1.20
CA GLU A 151 -2.67 6.52 0.89
C GLU A 151 -3.18 7.43 -0.25
N PRO A 152 -3.77 6.91 -1.35
CA PRO A 152 -4.34 7.76 -2.41
C PRO A 152 -5.45 8.68 -1.90
N VAL A 153 -6.24 8.19 -0.93
CA VAL A 153 -7.16 8.96 -0.11
C VAL A 153 -6.86 8.63 1.34
N GLN A 154 -6.42 9.62 2.13
CA GLN A 154 -6.08 9.36 3.54
C GLN A 154 -7.34 9.03 4.32
N GLY A 155 -7.41 7.81 4.84
CA GLY A 155 -8.59 7.30 5.53
C GLY A 155 -8.75 7.88 6.92
N GLU A 156 -8.06 7.29 7.90
CA GLU A 156 -8.11 7.72 9.31
C GLU A 156 -7.61 9.17 9.52
N GLY A 157 -6.91 9.74 8.53
CA GLY A 157 -6.53 11.15 8.47
C GLY A 157 -7.70 12.12 8.26
N GLY A 158 -8.87 11.63 7.85
CA GLY A 158 -10.10 12.41 7.67
C GLY A 158 -10.65 12.42 6.24
N PHE A 159 -10.46 11.33 5.49
CA PHE A 159 -10.91 11.16 4.09
C PHE A 159 -10.40 12.31 3.20
N ILE A 160 -9.09 12.57 3.29
CA ILE A 160 -8.45 13.70 2.61
C ILE A 160 -8.07 13.27 1.19
N VAL A 161 -8.69 13.91 0.20
CA VAL A 161 -8.42 13.71 -1.23
C VAL A 161 -7.50 14.84 -1.71
N PRO A 162 -6.32 14.54 -2.27
CA PRO A 162 -5.43 15.55 -2.82
C PRO A 162 -5.90 16.00 -4.23
N PRO A 163 -5.34 17.10 -4.78
CA PRO A 163 -5.58 17.48 -6.17
C PRO A 163 -5.25 16.36 -7.16
N PRO A 164 -5.98 16.24 -8.30
CA PRO A 164 -5.81 15.13 -9.26
C PRO A 164 -4.38 14.95 -9.79
N GLU A 165 -3.64 16.03 -9.96
CA GLU A 165 -2.27 16.07 -10.48
C GLU A 165 -1.19 15.82 -9.42
N TYR A 166 -1.56 15.81 -8.13
CA TYR A 166 -0.62 15.74 -7.00
C TYR A 166 0.29 14.51 -7.09
N PHE A 167 -0.29 13.32 -7.25
CA PHE A 167 0.50 12.09 -7.29
C PHE A 167 1.30 11.93 -8.57
N LYS A 168 0.83 12.47 -9.70
CA LYS A 168 1.62 12.48 -10.94
C LYS A 168 2.93 13.23 -10.72
N ARG A 169 2.86 14.39 -10.06
CA ARG A 169 4.05 15.18 -9.74
C ARG A 169 4.96 14.47 -8.74
N ILE A 170 4.42 13.92 -7.65
CA ILE A 170 5.20 13.15 -6.67
C ILE A 170 5.89 11.95 -7.32
N LYS A 171 5.19 11.16 -8.14
CA LYS A 171 5.76 10.00 -8.84
C LYS A 171 6.91 10.40 -9.75
N ALA A 172 6.76 11.47 -10.54
CA ALA A 172 7.81 11.97 -11.41
C ALA A 172 9.07 12.38 -10.63
N ILE A 173 8.92 13.04 -9.48
CA ILE A 173 10.05 13.37 -8.58
C ILE A 173 10.70 12.08 -8.06
N CYS A 174 9.90 11.12 -7.57
CA CYS A 174 10.42 9.83 -7.10
C CYS A 174 11.22 9.09 -8.18
N GLU A 175 10.73 9.05 -9.42
CA GLU A 175 11.41 8.42 -10.55
C GLU A 175 12.76 9.06 -10.86
N ASN A 176 12.84 10.39 -10.86
CA ASN A 176 14.08 11.12 -11.09
C ASN A 176 15.19 10.78 -10.07
N HIS A 177 14.82 10.35 -8.86
CA HIS A 177 15.74 10.01 -7.79
C HIS A 177 15.88 8.50 -7.53
N GLY A 178 15.19 7.65 -8.30
CA GLY A 178 15.15 6.20 -8.05
C GLY A 178 14.54 5.83 -6.70
N ILE A 179 13.57 6.63 -6.22
CA ILE A 179 12.79 6.38 -5.01
C ILE A 179 11.55 5.59 -5.40
N LEU A 180 11.29 4.48 -4.70
CA LEU A 180 10.10 3.67 -4.98
C LEU A 180 8.83 4.34 -4.45
N PHE A 181 7.78 4.31 -5.24
CA PHE A 181 6.49 4.87 -4.91
C PHE A 181 5.51 3.77 -4.47
N ILE A 182 5.17 3.77 -3.19
CA ILE A 182 4.28 2.79 -2.56
C ILE A 182 2.92 3.42 -2.32
N MET A 183 1.87 2.86 -2.91
CA MET A 183 0.49 3.26 -2.61
C MET A 183 -0.16 2.28 -1.65
N ASP A 184 -0.57 2.79 -0.49
CA ASP A 184 -1.35 2.08 0.51
C ASP A 184 -2.84 2.14 0.14
N GLU A 185 -3.30 1.09 -0.53
CA GLU A 185 -4.68 0.90 -0.97
C GLU A 185 -5.44 -0.06 -0.04
N ILE A 186 -4.96 -0.26 1.19
CA ILE A 186 -5.59 -1.14 2.16
C ILE A 186 -7.02 -0.68 2.45
N GLN A 187 -7.28 0.62 2.53
CA GLN A 187 -8.62 1.19 2.77
C GLN A 187 -9.36 1.59 1.49
N SER A 188 -8.64 2.17 0.53
CA SER A 188 -9.21 2.81 -0.66
C SER A 188 -9.37 1.87 -1.86
N GLY A 189 -8.68 0.72 -1.85
CA GLY A 189 -8.77 -0.28 -2.90
C GLY A 189 -10.01 -1.16 -2.77
N MET A 190 -10.07 -2.17 -3.64
CA MET A 190 -11.18 -3.13 -3.73
C MET A 190 -12.53 -2.43 -3.92
N GLY A 191 -12.57 -1.42 -4.79
CA GLY A 191 -13.82 -0.77 -5.20
C GLY A 191 -14.32 0.37 -4.31
N ARG A 192 -13.64 0.68 -3.19
CA ARG A 192 -14.14 1.64 -2.19
C ARG A 192 -14.44 3.03 -2.76
N THR A 193 -13.74 3.44 -3.81
CA THR A 193 -13.85 4.78 -4.41
C THR A 193 -14.59 4.77 -5.76
N GLY A 194 -15.28 3.68 -6.11
CA GLY A 194 -15.94 3.51 -7.40
C GLY A 194 -15.02 3.12 -8.55
N LYS A 195 -13.70 3.03 -8.29
CA LYS A 195 -12.73 2.31 -9.11
C LYS A 195 -12.14 1.18 -8.29
N LEU A 196 -11.58 0.17 -8.97
CA LEU A 196 -10.99 -0.98 -8.29
C LEU A 196 -9.86 -0.55 -7.34
N PHE A 197 -9.00 0.36 -7.80
CA PHE A 197 -7.98 1.03 -7.01
C PHE A 197 -8.14 2.55 -7.09
N ALA A 198 -7.98 3.25 -5.96
CA ALA A 198 -8.16 4.70 -5.92
C ALA A 198 -7.07 5.46 -6.68
N CYS A 199 -5.88 4.90 -6.83
CA CYS A 199 -4.79 5.46 -7.64
C CYS A 199 -5.18 5.67 -9.12
N GLU A 200 -6.15 4.92 -9.63
CA GLU A 200 -6.69 5.08 -10.97
C GLU A 200 -7.45 6.41 -11.16
N HIS A 201 -7.89 7.07 -10.09
CA HIS A 201 -8.46 8.43 -10.17
C HIS A 201 -7.40 9.50 -10.44
N PHE A 202 -6.13 9.16 -10.24
CA PHE A 202 -4.99 10.06 -10.39
C PHE A 202 -4.12 9.71 -11.60
N ASP A 203 -4.51 8.72 -12.41
CA ASP A 203 -3.71 8.12 -13.50
C ASP A 203 -2.25 7.88 -13.11
N VAL A 204 -2.01 7.31 -11.92
CA VAL A 204 -0.67 6.95 -11.44
C VAL A 204 -0.57 5.45 -11.26
N THR A 205 0.53 4.87 -11.74
CA THR A 205 0.89 3.49 -11.47
C THR A 205 2.01 3.44 -10.42
N PRO A 206 1.77 2.87 -9.23
CA PRO A 206 2.80 2.76 -8.19
C PRO A 206 3.77 1.60 -8.49
N ASP A 207 4.97 1.67 -7.91
CA ASP A 207 5.97 0.60 -8.00
C ASP A 207 5.57 -0.59 -7.10
N ILE A 208 4.89 -0.29 -5.98
CA ILE A 208 4.29 -1.26 -5.07
C ILE A 208 2.89 -0.76 -4.64
N ILE A 209 1.90 -1.64 -4.70
CA ILE A 209 0.56 -1.42 -4.16
C ILE A 209 0.30 -2.39 -2.99
N LEU A 210 -0.21 -1.83 -1.89
CA LEU A 210 -0.56 -2.59 -0.69
C LEU A 210 -2.07 -2.75 -0.60
N THR A 211 -2.54 -3.96 -0.33
CA THR A 211 -3.97 -4.27 -0.22
C THR A 211 -4.24 -5.07 1.05
N GLY A 212 -5.47 -4.97 1.57
CA GLY A 212 -5.91 -5.64 2.79
C GLY A 212 -7.42 -5.50 2.95
N LYS A 213 -7.91 -5.51 4.20
CA LYS A 213 -9.32 -5.29 4.55
C LYS A 213 -10.29 -6.11 3.68
N SER A 214 -10.89 -5.48 2.67
CA SER A 214 -11.91 -6.07 1.80
C SER A 214 -11.41 -7.24 0.96
N ILE A 215 -10.12 -7.33 0.65
CA ILE A 215 -9.57 -8.43 -0.17
C ILE A 215 -9.82 -9.81 0.46
N GLY A 216 -9.94 -9.89 1.79
CA GLY A 216 -10.21 -11.15 2.49
C GLY A 216 -11.68 -11.43 2.78
N ALA A 217 -12.61 -10.56 2.37
CA ALA A 217 -14.02 -10.59 2.81
C ALA A 217 -14.18 -10.72 4.34
N GLY A 218 -13.30 -10.07 5.11
CA GLY A 218 -13.26 -10.15 6.58
C GLY A 218 -12.36 -11.26 7.15
N LEU A 219 -11.84 -12.18 6.33
CA LEU A 219 -10.74 -13.05 6.74
C LEU A 219 -9.40 -12.31 6.72
N PRO A 220 -8.42 -12.71 7.56
CA PRO A 220 -7.07 -12.14 7.54
C PRO A 220 -6.37 -12.39 6.20
N LEU A 221 -6.31 -11.34 5.39
CA LEU A 221 -5.57 -11.34 4.13
C LEU A 221 -5.11 -9.92 3.80
N ALA A 222 -3.86 -9.81 3.39
CA ALA A 222 -3.29 -8.62 2.81
C ALA A 222 -2.25 -9.01 1.78
N ALA A 223 -1.99 -8.14 0.81
CA ALA A 223 -1.08 -8.42 -0.28
C ALA A 223 -0.15 -7.25 -0.55
N ILE A 224 1.07 -7.58 -0.93
CA ILE A 224 2.06 -6.67 -1.50
C ILE A 224 2.17 -7.07 -2.96
N THR A 225 1.77 -6.19 -3.88
CA THR A 225 1.95 -6.41 -5.32
C THR A 225 2.87 -5.32 -5.86
N GLY A 226 3.88 -5.69 -6.62
CA GLY A 226 4.82 -4.73 -7.20
C GLY A 226 5.44 -5.28 -8.48
N THR A 227 6.30 -4.48 -9.11
CA THR A 227 7.04 -4.93 -10.30
C THR A 227 7.83 -6.20 -9.98
N ALA A 228 7.89 -7.14 -10.93
CA ALA A 228 8.60 -8.40 -10.74
C ALA A 228 10.08 -8.16 -10.38
N GLU A 229 10.71 -7.17 -11.01
CA GLU A 229 12.09 -6.76 -10.74
C GLU A 229 12.32 -6.43 -9.25
N ILE A 230 11.42 -5.64 -8.65
CA ILE A 230 11.54 -5.23 -7.24
C ILE A 230 11.18 -6.39 -6.31
N MET A 231 10.09 -7.11 -6.61
CA MET A 231 9.56 -8.19 -5.78
C MET A 231 10.47 -9.42 -5.71
N ASP A 232 11.33 -9.63 -6.71
CA ASP A 232 12.32 -10.72 -6.74
C ASP A 232 13.64 -10.38 -6.05
N THR A 233 13.85 -9.12 -5.67
CA THR A 233 15.13 -8.72 -5.03
C THR A 233 15.39 -9.38 -3.68
N PRO A 234 14.42 -9.56 -2.76
CA PRO A 234 14.71 -10.11 -1.44
C PRO A 234 15.27 -11.53 -1.54
N HIS A 235 16.32 -11.81 -0.76
CA HIS A 235 16.90 -13.14 -0.66
C HIS A 235 15.86 -14.21 -0.25
N VAL A 236 16.11 -15.45 -0.67
CA VAL A 236 15.27 -16.62 -0.34
C VAL A 236 15.11 -16.73 1.18
N GLY A 237 13.85 -16.80 1.64
CA GLY A 237 13.49 -16.84 3.07
C GLY A 237 13.42 -15.48 3.77
N GLY A 238 13.80 -14.37 3.11
CA GLY A 238 13.73 -13.02 3.67
C GLY A 238 12.31 -12.46 3.77
N LEU A 239 11.39 -12.97 2.95
CA LEU A 239 9.95 -12.74 3.06
C LEU A 239 9.25 -14.02 3.47
N GLY A 240 8.29 -13.91 4.38
CA GLY A 240 7.41 -15.00 4.72
C GLY A 240 6.57 -14.72 5.95
N GLY A 241 5.93 -15.78 6.41
CA GLY A 241 5.08 -15.82 7.60
C GLY A 241 4.28 -17.10 7.58
N THR A 242 4.01 -17.68 8.75
CA THR A 242 3.35 -18.99 8.85
C THR A 242 2.02 -19.00 8.11
N TYR A 243 1.17 -18.00 8.35
CA TYR A 243 -0.21 -17.95 7.85
C TYR A 243 -0.41 -17.10 6.60
N GLY A 244 0.63 -16.45 6.09
CA GLY A 244 0.55 -15.57 4.93
C GLY A 244 -0.07 -16.28 3.72
N GLY A 245 -1.14 -15.71 3.18
CA GLY A 245 -1.91 -16.30 2.08
C GLY A 245 -2.62 -17.60 2.46
N ASN A 246 -3.17 -17.72 3.68
CA ASN A 246 -3.95 -18.88 4.10
C ASN A 246 -4.98 -19.31 3.02
N PRO A 247 -5.10 -20.62 2.70
CA PRO A 247 -5.92 -21.08 1.57
C PRO A 247 -7.41 -20.70 1.69
N LEU A 248 -7.98 -20.66 2.90
CA LEU A 248 -9.36 -20.18 3.13
C LEU A 248 -9.51 -18.71 2.76
N SER A 249 -8.49 -17.92 3.13
CA SER A 249 -8.46 -16.49 2.86
C SER A 249 -8.23 -16.23 1.37
N CYS A 250 -7.35 -17.01 0.72
CA CYS A 250 -7.15 -16.93 -0.73
C CYS A 250 -8.44 -17.25 -1.51
N ARG A 251 -9.18 -18.31 -1.15
CA ARG A 251 -10.47 -18.63 -1.78
C ARG A 251 -11.52 -17.56 -1.53
N ALA A 252 -11.55 -16.96 -0.33
CA ALA A 252 -12.40 -15.81 -0.07
C ALA A 252 -12.01 -14.62 -0.96
N GLY A 253 -10.71 -14.35 -1.12
CA GLY A 253 -10.23 -13.26 -1.98
C GLY A 253 -10.53 -13.48 -3.46
N LEU A 254 -10.40 -14.70 -3.97
CA LEU A 254 -10.83 -15.02 -5.34
C LEU A 254 -12.33 -14.74 -5.53
N ALA A 255 -13.17 -15.16 -4.58
CA ALA A 255 -14.60 -14.85 -4.62
C ALA A 255 -14.89 -13.35 -4.51
N VAL A 256 -14.09 -12.56 -3.77
CA VAL A 256 -14.20 -11.09 -3.77
C VAL A 256 -13.91 -10.54 -5.16
N LEU A 257 -12.82 -10.99 -5.80
CA LEU A 257 -12.47 -10.54 -7.14
C LEU A 257 -13.48 -10.96 -8.22
N ASP A 258 -14.25 -12.03 -7.99
CA ASP A 258 -15.36 -12.42 -8.88
C ASP A 258 -16.60 -11.53 -8.70
N LEU A 259 -16.77 -10.94 -7.52
CA LEU A 259 -17.92 -10.10 -7.17
C LEU A 259 -17.69 -8.61 -7.47
N LEU A 260 -16.43 -8.18 -7.60
CA LEU A 260 -16.08 -6.80 -7.94
C LEU A 260 -16.18 -6.59 -9.46
N ASP A 261 -17.40 -6.53 -9.96
CA ASP A 261 -17.73 -6.12 -11.34
C ASP A 261 -18.12 -4.63 -11.40
N ASP A 262 -18.33 -4.11 -12.61
CA ASP A 262 -18.67 -2.71 -12.86
C ASP A 262 -19.93 -2.28 -12.10
N ASP A 263 -20.96 -3.14 -12.03
CA ASP A 263 -22.19 -2.87 -11.30
C ASP A 263 -21.91 -2.67 -9.79
N MET A 264 -21.07 -3.53 -9.20
CA MET A 264 -20.67 -3.43 -7.79
C MET A 264 -19.83 -2.18 -7.52
N LEU A 265 -18.97 -1.79 -8.46
CA LEU A 265 -18.16 -0.58 -8.37
C LEU A 265 -19.02 0.68 -8.43
N GLU A 266 -19.98 0.74 -9.35
CA GLU A 266 -20.92 1.87 -9.46
C GLU A 266 -21.76 2.03 -8.18
N MET A 267 -22.23 0.92 -7.61
CA MET A 267 -22.98 0.94 -6.34
C MET A 267 -22.18 1.50 -5.16
N ALA A 268 -20.84 1.44 -5.18
CA ALA A 268 -20.01 1.87 -4.06
C ALA A 268 -19.98 3.40 -3.86
N VAL A 269 -20.37 4.17 -4.87
CA VAL A 269 -20.32 5.64 -4.88
C VAL A 269 -21.70 6.31 -4.99
N GLN A 270 -22.78 5.52 -4.96
CA GLN A 270 -24.16 6.01 -4.84
C GLN A 270 -24.53 6.27 -3.37
#